data_AF-A0A9D7RAL2-F1
#
_entry.id   AF-A0A9D7RAL2-F1
#
_cell.length_a   1.000
_cell.length_b   1.000
_cell.length_c   1.000
_cell.angle_alpha   90.00
_cell.angle_beta   90.00
_cell.angle_gamma   90.00
#
_symmetry.space_group_name_H-M   'P 1'
#
loop_
_entity.id
_entity.type
_entity.pdbx_description
1 polymer ?
#
loop_
_entity_poly.entity_id
_entity_poly.type
_entity_poly.pdbx_seq_one_letter_code
_entity_poly.pdbx_strand_id
1 'polypeptide(L)' 'MDIEELVSPAIAADRLGVSRDTVLRWIRLGRLEALRMSRKVLRIKWPVALERLSSEASS' A
#
# COMPACT_ATOMS: atom_id res chain seq x y z
N MET A 1 -19.38 -6.19 -0.51
CA MET A 1 -18.54 -7.05 0.35
C MET A 1 -17.13 -6.85 -0.18
N ASP A 2 -16.49 -5.77 0.24
CA ASP A 2 -15.16 -5.40 -0.21
C ASP A 2 -14.19 -6.43 0.37
N ILE A 3 -13.69 -7.29 -0.50
CA ILE A 3 -12.71 -8.30 -0.12
C ILE A 3 -11.43 -7.51 0.12
N GLU A 4 -11.10 -7.22 1.39
CA GLU A 4 -9.83 -6.58 1.75
C GLU A 4 -8.69 -7.49 1.29
N GLU A 5 -8.13 -7.20 0.12
CA GLU A 5 -7.04 -7.98 -0.45
C GLU A 5 -5.74 -7.58 0.25
N LEU A 6 -5.09 -8.56 0.88
CA LEU A 6 -3.80 -8.36 1.54
C LEU A 6 -2.67 -8.64 0.55
N VAL A 7 -2.14 -7.58 -0.06
CA VAL A 7 -1.07 -7.68 -1.05
C VAL A 7 0.30 -7.48 -0.41
N SER A 8 1.34 -8.04 -1.02
CA SER A 8 2.72 -7.77 -0.60
C SER A 8 3.18 -6.37 -1.08
N PRO A 9 4.22 -5.78 -0.47
CA PRO A 9 4.80 -4.53 -0.97
C PRO A 9 5.31 -4.60 -2.41
N ALA A 10 5.73 -5.78 -2.87
CA ALA A 10 6.15 -5.99 -4.26
C ALA A 10 4.95 -5.96 -5.21
N ILE A 11 3.87 -6.67 -4.88
CA ILE A 11 2.63 -6.66 -5.68
C ILE A 11 2.04 -5.24 -5.72
N ALA A 12 2.04 -4.53 -4.60
CA ALA A 12 1.58 -3.14 -4.56
C ALA A 12 2.44 -2.22 -5.43
N ALA A 13 3.77 -2.40 -5.41
CA ALA A 13 4.70 -1.65 -6.24
C ALA A 13 4.42 -1.86 -7.74
N ASP A 14 4.26 -3.11 -8.17
CA ASP A 14 3.96 -3.46 -9.56
C ASP A 14 2.61 -2.88 -10.00
N ARG A 15 1.57 -2.98 -9.15
CA ARG A 15 0.24 -2.44 -9.45
C ARG A 15 0.21 -0.91 -9.53
N LEU A 16 1.01 -0.24 -8.70
CA LEU A 16 1.09 1.22 -8.64
C LEU A 16 2.09 1.81 -9.64
N GLY A 17 2.91 0.97 -10.29
CA GLY A 17 3.98 1.42 -11.19
C GLY A 17 5.09 2.20 -10.46
N VAL A 18 5.33 1.91 -9.17
CA VAL A 18 6.35 2.60 -8.36
C VAL A 18 7.37 1.62 -7.82
N SER A 19 8.50 2.14 -7.33
CA SER A 19 9.50 1.31 -6.66
C SER A 19 8.96 0.72 -5.35
N ARG A 20 9.45 -0.47 -4.98
CA ARG A 20 9.16 -1.07 -3.67
C ARG A 20 9.57 -0.16 -2.51
N ASP A 21 10.66 0.60 -2.64
CA ASP A 21 11.11 1.55 -1.63
C ASP A 21 10.13 2.71 -1.47
N THR A 22 9.51 3.18 -2.55
CA THR A 22 8.41 4.16 -2.52
C THR A 22 7.23 3.63 -1.70
N VAL A 23 6.81 2.39 -1.94
CA VAL A 23 5.73 1.74 -1.18
C VAL A 23 6.10 1.64 0.31
N LEU A 24 7.31 1.17 0.64
CA LEU A 24 7.77 1.07 2.02
C LEU A 24 7.87 2.44 2.70
N ARG A 25 8.26 3.48 1.96
CA ARG A 25 8.29 4.86 2.44
C ARG A 25 6.88 5.35 2.75
N TRP A 26 5.91 5.10 1.88
CA TRP A 26 4.52 5.48 2.11
C TRP A 26 3.90 4.77 3.31
N ILE A 27 4.23 3.49 3.54
CA ILE A 27 3.83 2.77 4.75
C ILE A 27 4.43 3.41 6.00
N ARG A 28 5.73 3.75 5.98
CA ARG A 28 6.40 4.43 7.09
C ARG A 28 5.82 5.82 7.38
N LEU A 29 5.36 6.51 6.34
CA LEU A 29 4.71 7.83 6.43
C LEU A 29 3.21 7.72 6.78
N GLY A 30 2.66 6.52 6.98
CA GLY A 30 1.24 6.32 7.27
C GLY A 30 0.30 6.58 6.09
N ARG A 31 0.84 6.78 4.87
CA ARG A 31 0.07 6.98 3.64
C ARG A 31 -0.55 5.68 3.12
N LEU A 32 0.07 4.54 3.41
CA LEU A 32 -0.44 3.21 3.10
C LEU A 32 -0.68 2.41 4.38
N GLU A 33 -1.90 1.90 4.54
CA GLU A 33 -2.22 1.01 5.65
C GLU A 33 -1.65 -0.38 5.39
N ALA A 34 -0.83 -0.87 6.32
CA ALA A 34 -0.23 -2.18 6.23
C ALA A 34 -0.26 -2.92 7.56
N LEU A 35 -0.56 -4.21 7.48
CA LEU A 35 -0.51 -5.17 8.56
C LEU A 35 0.86 -5.84 8.58
N ARG A 36 1.55 -5.74 9.72
CA ARG A 36 2.76 -6.52 10.00
C ARG A 36 2.34 -7.86 10.58
N MET A 37 2.36 -8.91 9.74
CA MET A 37 2.06 -10.28 10.17
C MET A 37 3.23 -10.94 10.92
N SER A 38 4.47 -10.53 10.63
CA SER A 38 5.65 -11.01 11.36
C SER A 38 6.82 -10.02 11.25
N ARG A 39 7.98 -10.35 11.83
CA ARG A 39 9.21 -9.52 11.71
C ARG A 39 9.58 -9.22 10.25
N LYS A 40 9.32 -10.15 9.32
CA LYS A 40 9.67 -10.02 7.89
C LYS A 40 8.47 -9.91 6.94
N VAL A 41 7.26 -10.22 7.41
CA VAL A 41 6.06 -10.25 6.57
C VAL A 41 5.21 -9.01 6.80
N LEU A 42 5.01 -8.27 5.72
CA LEU A 42 4.19 -7.06 5.68
C LEU A 42 3.15 -7.23 4.56
N ARG A 43 1.90 -6.86 4.85
CA ARG A 43 0.77 -6.95 3.95
C ARG A 43 0.05 -5.62 3.90
N ILE A 44 -0.16 -5.08 2.72
CA ILE A 44 -0.86 -3.82 2.49
C ILE A 44 -2.33 -4.15 2.30
N LYS A 45 -3.21 -3.37 2.95
CA LYS A 45 -4.65 -3.46 2.73
C LYS A 45 -5.02 -2.74 1.44
N TRP A 46 -5.52 -3.49 0.47
CA TRP A 46 -6.02 -2.99 -0.81
C TRP A 46 -7.55 -3.11 -0.81
N PRO A 47 -8.35 -2.13 -1.28
CA PRO A 47 -8.03 -0.99 -2.15
C PRO A 47 -7.89 0.39 -1.46
N VAL A 48 -8.10 0.50 -0.14
CA VAL A 48 -8.21 1.79 0.59
C VAL A 48 -6.99 2.72 0.44
N ALA A 49 -5.84 2.13 0.13
CA ALA A 49 -4.59 2.80 -0.23
C ALA A 49 -4.69 3.75 -1.43
N LEU A 50 -5.54 3.44 -2.42
CA LEU A 50 -5.62 4.17 -3.68
C LEU A 50 -6.40 5.48 -3.57
N GLU A 51 -7.55 5.48 -2.88
CA GLU A 51 -8.44 6.65 -2.79
C GLU A 51 -7.76 7.85 -2.15
N ARG A 52 -6.85 7.62 -1.19
CA ARG A 52 -6.09 8.70 -0.54
C ARG A 52 -5.03 9.31 -1.45
N LEU A 53 -4.40 8.51 -2.32
CA LEU A 53 -3.36 8.99 -3.22
C LEU A 53 -3.94 9.68 -4.46
N SER A 54 -5.08 9.22 -4.99
CA SER A 54 -5.73 9.85 -6.15
C SER A 54 -6.36 11.20 -5.83
N SER A 55 -6.87 11.40 -4.60
CA SER A 55 -7.43 12.69 -4.16
C SER A 55 -6.36 13.79 -4.00
N GLU A 56 -5.12 13.43 -3.67
CA GLU A 56 -4.02 14.40 -3.44
C GLU A 56 -3.38 14.85 -4.77
N ALA A 57 -3.53 14.06 -5.84
CA ALA A 57 -2.99 14.37 -7.16
C ALA A 57 -3.91 15.24 -8.05
N SER A 58 -5.15 15.49 -7.62
CA SER A 58 -6.14 16.30 -8.36
C SER A 58 -6.38 17.70 -7.76
N SER A 59 -5.48 18.24 -6.93
CA SER A 59 -5.55 19.62 -6.40
C SER A 59 -4.39 20.48 -6.86
#